data_AF-A0A931ALD8-F1
#
_entry.id   AF-A0A931ALD8-F1
#
_cell.length_a   1.000
_cell.length_b   1.000
_cell.length_c   1.000
_cell.angle_alpha   90.00
_cell.angle_beta   90.00
_cell.angle_gamma   90.00
#
_symmetry.space_group_name_H-M   'P 1'
#
loop_
_entity.id
_entity.type
_entity.pdbx_description
1 polymer ?
#
loop_
_entity_poly.entity_id
_entity_poly.type
_entity_poly.pdbx_seq_one_letter_code
_entity_poly.pdbx_strand_id
1 'polypeptide(L)'
;MDAADERPLIERRAVVRGGFYETQARTVIERVPRTAGIAQRWAVSPYRGCAHACRGCGARAGHRRLGLDAGRDFDTKVVVKPNVVARLRAELPRWEGGELAVGVSGDCYQAAEETYRLMPGVIGVLAEAGVPVTV
;
A
#
# COMPACT_ATOMS: atom_id res chain seq x y z
N MET A 1 36.23 -8.02 -1.17
CA MET A 1 35.11 -8.87 -1.60
C MET A 1 33.92 -8.43 -0.78
N ASP A 2 33.13 -7.51 -1.33
CA ASP A 2 31.99 -6.91 -0.64
C ASP A 2 30.97 -7.99 -0.29
N ALA A 3 30.70 -8.17 1.02
CA ALA A 3 29.59 -9.01 1.44
C ALA A 3 28.32 -8.35 0.89
N ALA A 4 27.64 -9.02 -0.04
CA ALA A 4 26.39 -8.52 -0.58
C ALA A 4 25.47 -8.23 0.61
N ASP A 5 25.08 -6.97 0.79
CA ASP A 5 24.15 -6.54 1.85
C ASP A 5 22.96 -7.52 1.87
N GLU A 6 22.80 -8.29 2.95
CA GLU A 6 21.82 -9.39 3.03
C GLU A 6 20.44 -8.90 3.51
N ARG A 7 20.32 -7.61 3.89
CA ARG A 7 19.07 -7.06 4.45
C ARG A 7 17.91 -7.14 3.45
N PRO A 8 16.64 -7.26 3.88
CA PRO A 8 15.48 -7.14 2.99
C PRO A 8 15.50 -5.91 2.08
N LEU A 9 14.95 -6.03 0.85
CA LEU A 9 14.93 -4.95 -0.14
C LEU A 9 14.36 -3.63 0.43
N ILE A 10 13.30 -3.75 1.24
CA ILE A 10 12.68 -2.57 1.87
C ILE A 10 13.63 -1.86 2.83
N GLU A 11 14.42 -2.59 3.61
CA GLU A 11 15.35 -2.02 4.59
C GLU A 11 16.53 -1.32 3.92
N ARG A 12 16.83 -1.64 2.66
CA ARG A 12 17.87 -0.96 1.86
C ARG A 12 17.39 0.34 1.21
N ARG A 13 16.07 0.53 1.07
CA ARG A 13 15.49 1.62 0.26
C ARG A 13 14.53 2.53 1.01
N ALA A 14 13.92 2.04 2.08
CA ALA A 14 12.95 2.78 2.87
C ALA A 14 13.64 3.60 3.97
N VAL A 15 13.01 4.71 4.33
CA VAL A 15 13.33 5.44 5.55
C VAL A 15 12.49 4.87 6.67
N VAL A 16 13.11 4.52 7.79
CA VAL A 16 12.36 4.05 8.97
C VAL A 16 11.99 5.24 9.85
N ARG A 17 10.69 5.46 10.09
CA ARG A 17 10.18 6.54 10.95
C ARG A 17 9.02 6.03 11.79
N GLY A 18 9.11 6.24 13.11
CA GLY A 18 8.03 5.88 14.04
C GLY A 18 7.63 4.40 13.99
N GLY A 19 8.57 3.50 13.69
CA GLY A 19 8.31 2.06 13.54
C GLY A 19 7.76 1.65 12.17
N PHE A 20 7.58 2.58 11.23
CA PHE A 20 7.08 2.33 9.88
C PHE A 20 8.19 2.46 8.82
N TYR A 21 8.05 1.71 7.73
CA TYR A 21 8.93 1.81 6.57
C TYR A 21 8.31 2.74 5.53
N GLU A 22 8.85 3.94 5.37
CA GLU A 22 8.39 4.88 4.35
C GLU A 22 9.06 4.60 2.99
N THR A 23 8.25 4.46 1.94
CA THR A 23 8.73 4.31 0.57
C THR A 23 8.02 5.28 -0.38
N GLN A 24 8.78 5.82 -1.33
CA GLN A 24 8.23 6.66 -2.38
C GLN A 24 7.70 5.77 -3.51
N ALA A 25 6.38 5.72 -3.63
CA ALA A 25 5.72 4.94 -4.67
C ALA A 25 5.96 5.59 -6.05
N ARG A 26 6.36 4.78 -7.04
CA ARG A 26 6.42 5.19 -8.44
C ARG A 26 5.04 5.20 -9.09
N THR A 27 4.21 4.24 -8.72
CA THR A 27 2.80 4.13 -9.10
C THR A 27 1.98 3.76 -7.86
N VAL A 28 0.73 4.21 -7.81
CA VAL A 28 -0.16 3.93 -6.66
C VAL A 28 -1.47 3.27 -7.06
N ILE A 29 -1.93 3.45 -8.31
CA ILE A 29 -3.02 2.65 -8.86
C ILE A 29 -2.44 1.31 -9.32
N GLU A 30 -2.90 0.22 -8.71
CA GLU A 30 -2.43 -1.13 -8.99
C GLU A 30 -3.57 -2.07 -9.41
N ARG A 31 -3.26 -3.08 -10.21
CA ARG A 31 -4.24 -4.13 -10.55
C ARG A 31 -4.48 -5.01 -9.34
N VAL A 32 -5.75 -5.25 -9.03
CA VAL A 32 -6.16 -6.22 -8.03
C VAL A 32 -5.87 -7.63 -8.56
N PRO A 33 -5.17 -8.49 -7.79
CA PRO A 33 -5.01 -9.88 -8.17
C PRO A 33 -6.36 -10.58 -8.32
N ARG A 34 -6.56 -11.38 -9.38
CA ARG A 34 -7.81 -12.13 -9.59
C ARG A 34 -8.16 -13.05 -8.41
N THR A 35 -7.17 -13.44 -7.63
CA THR A 35 -7.30 -14.27 -6.43
C THR A 35 -7.74 -13.51 -5.18
N ALA A 36 -7.89 -12.18 -5.24
CA ALA A 36 -8.27 -11.36 -4.08
C ALA A 36 -9.75 -11.52 -3.67
N GLY A 37 -10.59 -12.09 -4.54
CA GLY A 37 -12.00 -12.35 -4.23
C GLY A 37 -12.89 -11.10 -4.15
N ILE A 38 -12.44 -9.98 -4.71
CA ILE A 38 -13.21 -8.72 -4.77
C ILE A 38 -13.55 -8.36 -6.23
N ALA A 39 -14.60 -7.56 -6.42
CA ALA A 39 -15.11 -7.20 -7.73
C ALA A 39 -14.25 -6.16 -8.48
N GLN A 40 -13.57 -5.29 -7.73
CA GLN A 40 -12.78 -4.19 -8.29
C GLN A 40 -11.55 -4.72 -9.02
N ARG A 41 -11.28 -4.15 -10.19
CA ARG A 41 -10.10 -4.49 -11.00
C ARG A 41 -8.85 -3.71 -10.59
N TRP A 42 -9.06 -2.59 -9.91
CA TRP A 42 -8.01 -1.63 -9.57
C TRP A 42 -8.11 -1.27 -8.09
N ALA A 43 -6.97 -0.96 -7.50
CA ALA A 43 -6.89 -0.54 -6.13
C ALA A 43 -5.85 0.54 -5.92
N VAL A 44 -6.01 1.28 -4.83
CA VAL A 44 -4.99 2.12 -4.24
C VAL A 44 -4.83 1.71 -2.78
N SER A 45 -3.61 1.61 -2.28
CA SER A 45 -3.36 1.25 -0.89
C SER A 45 -2.26 2.15 -0.34
N PRO A 46 -2.59 3.06 0.60
CA PRO A 46 -1.62 3.92 1.27
C PRO A 46 -0.57 3.11 2.04
N TYR A 47 -1.01 1.98 2.59
CA TYR A 47 -0.22 1.09 3.43
C TYR A 47 -0.07 -0.29 2.81
N ARG A 48 0.99 -1.00 3.20
CA ARG A 48 1.18 -2.42 2.92
C ARG A 48 1.61 -3.13 4.20
N GLY A 49 1.00 -4.28 4.46
CA GLY A 49 1.04 -4.89 5.79
C GLY A 49 -0.14 -4.41 6.62
N CYS A 50 -0.52 -5.22 7.60
CA CYS A 50 -1.69 -4.94 8.42
C CYS A 50 -1.57 -5.59 9.79
N ALA A 51 -1.80 -4.80 10.83
CA ALA A 51 -1.79 -5.22 12.23
C ALA A 51 -2.78 -6.37 12.55
N HIS A 52 -3.84 -6.54 11.75
CA HIS A 52 -4.80 -7.63 11.95
C HIS A 52 -4.18 -9.02 11.71
N ALA A 53 -3.19 -9.12 10.82
CA ALA A 53 -2.47 -10.36 10.54
C ALA A 53 -3.37 -11.58 10.18
N CYS A 54 -4.46 -11.40 9.42
CA CYS A 54 -5.31 -12.55 9.02
C CYS A 54 -4.48 -13.60 8.28
N ARG A 55 -4.57 -14.88 8.68
CA ARG A 55 -3.76 -15.96 8.07
C ARG A 55 -4.01 -16.12 6.57
N GLY A 56 -5.27 -16.00 6.14
CA GLY A 56 -5.69 -16.10 4.73
C GLY A 56 -5.61 -14.81 3.92
N CYS A 57 -4.93 -13.76 4.41
CA CYS A 57 -4.93 -12.46 3.74
C CYS A 57 -4.11 -12.47 2.44
N GLY A 58 -4.73 -12.13 1.31
CA GLY A 58 -4.08 -12.05 0.00
C GLY A 58 -2.94 -11.00 -0.07
N ALA A 59 -3.01 -9.95 0.76
CA ALA A 59 -1.99 -8.90 0.83
C ALA A 59 -0.61 -9.42 1.27
N ARG A 60 -0.54 -10.56 1.99
CA ARG A 60 0.70 -11.17 2.46
C ARG A 60 1.69 -11.47 1.33
N ALA A 61 1.19 -11.80 0.13
CA ALA A 61 2.05 -12.01 -1.04
C ALA A 61 2.85 -10.75 -1.42
N GLY A 62 2.35 -9.56 -1.10
CA GLY A 62 3.02 -8.28 -1.32
C GLY A 62 4.30 -8.10 -0.49
N HIS A 63 4.37 -8.68 0.72
CA HIS A 63 5.54 -8.61 1.61
C HIS A 63 6.74 -9.38 1.08
N ARG A 64 6.52 -10.55 0.44
CA ARG A 64 7.63 -11.34 -0.15
C ARG A 64 8.40 -10.55 -1.20
N ARG A 65 7.70 -9.71 -1.98
CA ARG A 65 8.32 -8.85 -3.01
C ARG A 65 9.22 -7.75 -2.43
N LEU A 66 9.13 -7.51 -1.13
CA LEU A 66 9.95 -6.56 -0.38
C LEU A 66 11.13 -7.22 0.32
N GLY A 67 11.33 -8.53 0.13
CA GLY A 67 12.31 -9.33 0.87
C GLY A 67 11.88 -9.62 2.31
N LEU A 68 10.61 -9.41 2.65
CA LEU A 68 10.06 -9.64 3.99
C LEU A 68 9.38 -11.01 4.09
N ASP A 69 9.34 -11.55 5.31
CA ASP A 69 8.57 -12.74 5.63
C ASP A 69 7.07 -12.42 5.66
N ALA A 70 6.32 -13.05 4.76
CA ALA A 70 4.89 -12.83 4.62
C ALA A 70 4.05 -13.32 5.82
N GLY A 71 4.65 -14.07 6.75
CA GLY A 71 4.06 -14.51 8.01
C GLY A 71 4.41 -13.56 9.14
N ARG A 72 5.69 -13.58 9.54
CA ARG A 72 6.26 -12.93 10.73
C ARG A 72 6.38 -11.40 10.62
N ASP A 73 6.61 -10.88 9.43
CA ASP A 73 6.85 -9.45 9.24
C ASP A 73 5.59 -8.67 8.83
N PHE A 74 4.46 -9.35 8.60
CA PHE A 74 3.31 -8.75 7.93
C PHE A 74 2.60 -7.67 8.77
N ASP A 75 2.53 -7.87 10.08
CA ASP A 75 1.93 -6.98 11.07
C ASP A 75 2.94 -6.07 11.76
N THR A 76 4.21 -6.47 11.81
CA THR A 76 5.28 -5.74 12.50
C THR A 76 6.09 -4.82 11.59
N LYS A 77 6.15 -5.10 10.28
CA LYS A 77 6.87 -4.27 9.29
C LYS A 77 5.88 -3.69 8.28
N VAL A 78 5.14 -2.69 8.74
CA VAL A 78 4.18 -1.95 7.91
C VAL A 78 4.92 -0.93 7.04
N VAL A 79 4.60 -0.94 5.76
CA VAL A 79 5.14 -0.02 4.77
C VAL A 79 4.13 1.06 4.46
N VAL A 80 4.58 2.31 4.50
CA VAL A 80 3.79 3.50 4.23
C VAL A 80 4.25 4.10 2.91
N LYS A 81 3.30 4.62 2.12
CA LYS A 81 3.57 5.39 0.91
C LYS A 81 3.20 6.86 1.14
N PRO A 82 4.07 7.69 1.76
CA PRO A 82 3.71 9.07 2.13
C PRO A 82 3.29 9.92 0.93
N ASN A 83 3.80 9.61 -0.27
CA ASN A 83 3.48 10.32 -1.50
C ASN A 83 2.20 9.84 -2.18
N VAL A 84 1.39 8.98 -1.56
CA VAL A 84 0.22 8.34 -2.20
C VAL A 84 -0.75 9.36 -2.77
N VAL A 85 -1.05 10.43 -2.04
CA VAL A 85 -2.00 11.47 -2.46
C VAL A 85 -1.49 12.21 -3.69
N ALA A 86 -0.23 12.65 -3.67
CA ALA A 86 0.39 13.37 -4.78
C ALA A 86 0.50 12.49 -6.03
N ARG A 87 0.87 11.21 -5.86
CA ARG A 87 0.95 10.25 -6.97
C ARG A 87 -0.41 9.92 -7.54
N LEU A 88 -1.42 9.71 -6.70
CA LEU A 88 -2.78 9.43 -7.13
C LEU A 88 -3.33 10.57 -7.99
N ARG A 89 -3.17 11.83 -7.53
CA ARG A 89 -3.56 13.01 -8.27
C ARG A 89 -2.85 13.12 -9.64
N ALA A 90 -1.60 12.69 -9.73
CA ALA A 90 -0.85 12.70 -10.99
C ALA A 90 -1.21 11.56 -11.96
N GLU A 91 -1.70 10.43 -11.43
CA GLU A 91 -2.04 9.23 -12.20
C GLU A 91 -3.48 9.26 -12.73
N LEU A 92 -4.44 9.76 -11.94
CA LEU A 92 -5.86 9.77 -12.29
C LEU A 92 -6.20 10.38 -13.66
N PRO A 93 -5.62 11.53 -14.08
CA PRO A 93 -5.95 12.11 -15.39
C PRO A 93 -5.59 11.24 -16.60
N ARG A 94 -4.68 10.27 -16.42
CA ARG A 94 -4.23 9.34 -17.46
C ARG A 94 -4.81 7.93 -17.28
N TRP A 95 -5.58 7.73 -16.22
CA TRP A 95 -6.13 6.43 -15.90
C TRP A 95 -7.45 6.25 -16.64
N GLU A 96 -7.56 5.17 -17.42
CA GLU A 96 -8.69 4.89 -18.30
C GLU A 96 -9.99 4.50 -17.57
N GLY A 97 -9.99 4.60 -16.24
CA GLY A 97 -11.19 4.54 -15.41
C GLY A 97 -11.53 3.17 -14.84
N GLY A 98 -12.54 3.20 -13.97
CA GLY A 98 -13.05 2.08 -13.20
C GLY A 98 -13.40 2.51 -11.77
N GLU A 99 -13.89 1.56 -10.99
CA GLU A 99 -13.96 1.71 -9.53
C GLU A 99 -12.63 1.33 -8.91
N LEU A 100 -12.22 2.04 -7.86
CA LEU A 100 -11.05 1.72 -7.05
C LEU A 100 -11.46 1.08 -5.72
N ALA A 101 -10.86 -0.05 -5.40
CA ALA A 101 -10.83 -0.53 -4.02
C ALA A 101 -9.70 0.16 -3.25
N VAL A 102 -9.91 0.46 -1.97
CA VAL A 102 -8.88 1.01 -1.09
C VAL A 102 -8.48 -0.04 -0.06
N GLY A 103 -7.18 -0.19 0.17
CA GLY A 103 -6.68 -1.07 1.24
C GLY A 103 -6.50 -2.56 0.88
N VAL A 104 -6.55 -2.90 -0.41
CA VAL A 104 -6.32 -4.28 -0.90
C VAL A 104 -4.94 -4.83 -0.51
N SER A 105 -3.91 -3.99 -0.43
CA SER A 105 -2.56 -4.37 -0.01
C SER A 105 -2.32 -4.26 1.51
N GLY A 106 -3.31 -3.80 2.28
CA GLY A 106 -3.21 -3.54 3.71
C GLY A 106 -4.27 -2.52 4.15
N ASP A 107 -4.86 -2.74 5.33
CA ASP A 107 -5.95 -1.92 5.85
C ASP A 107 -5.59 -0.42 5.86
N CYS A 108 -6.48 0.41 5.31
CA CYS A 108 -6.27 1.84 5.16
C CYS A 108 -6.57 2.65 6.43
N TYR A 109 -7.25 2.06 7.41
CA TYR A 109 -7.57 2.65 8.72
C TYR A 109 -6.86 1.92 9.87
N GLN A 110 -5.69 1.33 9.61
CA GLN A 110 -4.82 0.78 10.65
C GLN A 110 -4.13 1.89 11.47
N ALA A 111 -3.45 1.53 12.56
CA ALA A 111 -2.76 2.48 13.46
C ALA A 111 -1.83 3.48 12.76
N ALA A 112 -1.24 3.12 11.62
CA ALA A 112 -0.46 4.05 10.79
C ALA A 112 -1.27 5.30 10.39
N GLU A 113 -2.57 5.16 10.13
CA GLU A 113 -3.44 6.26 9.71
C GLU A 113 -3.58 7.35 10.79
N GLU A 114 -3.48 7.02 12.08
CA GLU A 114 -3.46 8.00 13.17
C GLU A 114 -2.28 8.98 13.03
N THR A 115 -1.14 8.47 12.58
CA THR A 115 0.09 9.24 12.40
C THR A 115 0.11 9.95 11.04
N TYR A 116 -0.13 9.21 9.95
CA TYR A 116 0.10 9.73 8.59
C TYR A 116 -1.12 10.44 7.98
N ARG A 117 -2.35 10.11 8.42
CA ARG A 117 -3.61 10.71 7.97
C ARG A 117 -3.72 10.84 6.45
N LEU A 118 -3.40 9.77 5.71
CA LEU A 118 -3.36 9.78 4.25
C LEU A 118 -4.76 9.63 3.63
N MET A 119 -5.69 8.98 4.34
CA MET A 119 -7.02 8.68 3.80
C MET A 119 -7.85 9.92 3.47
N PRO A 120 -7.91 10.99 4.29
CA PRO A 120 -8.61 12.21 3.90
C PRO A 120 -8.13 12.79 2.56
N GLY A 121 -6.81 12.77 2.31
CA GLY A 121 -6.24 13.21 1.04
C GLY A 121 -6.56 12.27 -0.12
N VAL A 122 -6.53 10.95 0.10
CA VAL A 122 -6.90 9.95 -0.91
C VAL A 122 -8.37 10.10 -1.30
N ILE A 123 -9.28 10.15 -0.32
CA ILE A 123 -10.71 10.33 -0.56
C ILE A 123 -10.99 11.65 -1.27
N GLY A 124 -10.35 12.74 -0.83
CA GLY A 124 -10.50 14.06 -1.46
C GLY A 124 -10.11 14.02 -2.94
N VAL A 125 -8.97 13.44 -3.28
CA VAL A 125 -8.51 13.31 -4.68
C VAL A 125 -9.46 12.45 -5.52
N LEU A 126 -9.99 11.36 -4.96
CA LEU A 126 -10.94 10.50 -5.67
C LEU A 126 -12.29 11.18 -5.89
N ALA A 127 -12.79 11.90 -4.88
CA ALA A 127 -14.03 12.67 -4.94
C ALA A 127 -13.92 13.82 -5.96
N GLU A 128 -12.81 14.57 -5.95
CA GLU A 128 -12.51 15.62 -6.93
C GLU A 128 -12.53 15.08 -8.37
N ALA A 129 -12.03 13.86 -8.58
CA ALA A 129 -11.98 13.20 -9.87
C ALA A 129 -13.28 12.45 -10.26
N GLY A 130 -14.29 12.41 -9.37
CA GLY A 130 -15.53 11.67 -9.59
C GLY A 130 -15.34 10.15 -9.68
N VAL A 131 -14.29 9.61 -9.07
CA VAL A 131 -13.97 8.18 -9.13
C VAL A 131 -14.70 7.42 -8.01
N PRO A 132 -15.55 6.43 -8.32
CA PRO A 132 -16.18 5.60 -7.31
C PRO A 132 -15.16 4.79 -6.52
N VAL A 133 -15.39 4.66 -5.22
CA VAL A 133 -14.46 4.01 -4.30
C VAL A 133 -15.19 3.07 -3.34
N THR A 134 -14.59 1.90 -3.11
CA THR A 134 -14.96 0.97 -2.04
C THR A 134 -13.77 0.80 -1.10
N VAL A 135 -14.02 0.73 0.20
CA VAL A 135 -13.02 0.41 1.23
C VAL A 135 -13.23 -1.02 1.71
#